data_AF-A0AAC9PSU1-F1
#
_entry.id   AF-A0AAC9PSU1-F1
#
_cell.length_a   1.000
_cell.length_b   1.000
_cell.length_c   1.000
_cell.angle_alpha   90.00
_cell.angle_beta   90.00
_cell.angle_gamma   90.00
#
_symmetry.space_group_name_H-M   'P 1'
#
loop_
_entity.id
_entity.type
_entity.pdbx_description
1 polymer ?
#
loop_
_entity_poly.entity_id
_entity_poly.type
_entity_poly.pdbx_seq_one_letter_code
_entity_poly.pdbx_strand_id
1 'polypeptide(L)'
;MPTRPDPRRRTDEQLAHQSSSDGEQRRRSDRTSSGFTADLRGSMLDLGIALLITASVFVFLYLRVRAGQSDTVSVISYMADADRYWVYFLSQAFGWSALLWAYLAVVLGLLISGSKPGWLRWQPAKLERLHRTTSLSVLSLMAAHALLYAAQVVRDNAPDAWGDRVWAAFVRAFVPGGHDGSTGWIAMPIGQAAFYLAIPLGLAYYFRRRIGAKAWRILHRFIIVVYALSVWHTLLYSTNVWYEGWPRTVLWLLQVPIAVLLLWRLLEPARRGERLDMSARKTGLLPAWLRLAGRISVAAIAVLLIVVAATGLDGGRLRPEHGGEVHDHSDPHEHEHEDEG
;
A
#
# COMPACT_ATOMS: atom_id res chain seq x y z
N MET A 1 -27.60 -73.50 -27.89
CA MET A 1 -28.35 -72.22 -27.87
C MET A 1 -27.54 -71.20 -27.09
N PRO A 2 -27.13 -70.06 -27.68
CA PRO A 2 -26.41 -69.02 -26.94
C PRO A 2 -27.40 -68.24 -26.07
N THR A 3 -27.08 -68.12 -24.79
CA THR A 3 -27.85 -67.34 -23.80
C THR A 3 -27.77 -65.86 -24.12
N ARG A 4 -28.93 -65.23 -24.30
CA ARG A 4 -29.12 -63.80 -24.51
C ARG A 4 -28.54 -63.01 -23.32
N PRO A 5 -27.73 -61.97 -23.53
CA PRO A 5 -27.23 -61.14 -22.44
C PRO A 5 -28.36 -60.34 -21.80
N ASP A 6 -28.36 -60.29 -20.48
CA ASP A 6 -29.33 -59.59 -19.63
C ASP A 6 -29.29 -58.06 -19.88
N PRO A 7 -30.39 -57.44 -20.32
CA PRO A 7 -30.44 -56.00 -20.60
C PRO A 7 -30.27 -55.11 -19.37
N ARG A 8 -30.44 -55.63 -18.15
CA ARG A 8 -30.31 -54.83 -16.92
C ARG A 8 -28.88 -54.50 -16.54
N ARG A 9 -27.91 -55.33 -16.98
CA ARG A 9 -26.49 -55.12 -16.64
C ARG A 9 -25.82 -53.97 -17.39
N ARG A 10 -26.36 -53.57 -18.55
CA ARG A 10 -25.83 -52.44 -19.35
C ARG A 10 -26.19 -51.07 -18.78
N THR A 11 -27.33 -50.96 -18.10
CA THR A 11 -27.83 -49.66 -17.62
C THR A 11 -27.05 -49.17 -16.42
N ASP A 12 -26.65 -50.07 -15.52
CA ASP A 12 -25.88 -49.74 -14.32
C ASP A 12 -24.43 -49.32 -14.65
N GLU A 13 -23.79 -49.96 -15.63
CA GLU A 13 -22.45 -49.55 -16.09
C GLU A 13 -22.47 -48.20 -16.80
N GLN A 14 -23.50 -47.89 -17.60
CA GLN A 14 -23.63 -46.57 -18.26
C GLN A 14 -23.94 -45.44 -17.27
N LEU A 15 -24.77 -45.69 -16.24
CA LEU A 15 -25.06 -44.71 -15.19
C LEU A 15 -23.86 -44.47 -14.25
N ALA A 16 -23.05 -45.50 -13.98
CA ALA A 16 -21.79 -45.36 -13.24
C ALA A 16 -20.73 -44.58 -14.04
N HIS A 17 -20.67 -44.76 -15.37
CA HIS A 17 -19.74 -44.03 -16.21
C HIS A 17 -20.13 -42.56 -16.44
N GLN A 18 -21.43 -42.24 -16.48
CA GLN A 18 -21.91 -40.85 -16.56
C GLN A 18 -21.77 -40.08 -15.24
N SER A 19 -22.04 -40.71 -14.09
CA SER A 19 -21.88 -40.06 -12.78
C SER A 19 -20.43 -39.77 -12.42
N SER A 20 -19.48 -40.60 -12.88
CA SER A 20 -18.05 -40.35 -12.72
C SER A 20 -17.53 -39.24 -13.64
N SER A 21 -18.01 -39.15 -14.90
CA SER A 21 -17.61 -38.06 -15.81
C SER A 21 -18.17 -36.70 -15.38
N ASP A 22 -19.39 -36.64 -14.88
CA ASP A 22 -20.00 -35.39 -14.38
C ASP A 22 -19.37 -34.94 -13.06
N GLY A 23 -18.97 -35.88 -12.20
CA GLY A 23 -18.22 -35.59 -10.97
C GLY A 23 -16.81 -35.06 -11.24
N GLU A 24 -16.11 -35.60 -12.24
CA GLU A 24 -14.80 -35.09 -12.66
C GLU A 24 -14.90 -33.77 -13.45
N GLN A 25 -15.92 -33.58 -14.29
CA GLN A 25 -16.15 -32.31 -14.98
C GLN A 25 -16.55 -31.18 -14.02
N ARG A 26 -17.39 -31.44 -13.01
CA ARG A 26 -17.68 -30.45 -11.94
C ARG A 26 -16.45 -30.15 -11.08
N ARG A 27 -15.62 -31.16 -10.76
CA ARG A 27 -14.33 -30.93 -10.07
C ARG A 27 -13.31 -30.18 -10.95
N ARG A 28 -13.43 -30.24 -12.27
CA ARG A 28 -12.62 -29.46 -13.22
C ARG A 28 -13.14 -28.04 -13.39
N SER A 29 -14.46 -27.80 -13.36
CA SER A 29 -15.04 -26.45 -13.47
C SER A 29 -14.82 -25.59 -12.22
N ASP A 30 -14.70 -26.21 -11.04
CA ASP A 30 -14.36 -25.53 -9.78
C ASP A 30 -12.86 -25.22 -9.60
N ARG A 31 -12.01 -25.61 -10.56
CA ARG A 31 -10.69 -24.99 -10.71
C ARG A 31 -10.87 -23.64 -11.40
N THR A 32 -11.50 -22.70 -10.68
CA THR A 32 -11.43 -21.26 -10.98
C THR A 32 -10.00 -20.92 -11.37
N SER A 33 -9.81 -20.25 -12.51
CA SER A 33 -8.51 -19.94 -13.08
C SER A 33 -7.63 -19.20 -12.06
N SER A 34 -6.84 -19.92 -11.28
CA SER A 34 -5.92 -19.33 -10.32
C SER A 34 -4.63 -19.01 -11.07
N GLY A 35 -4.47 -17.75 -11.47
CA GLY A 35 -3.31 -17.31 -12.23
C GLY A 35 -3.22 -15.78 -12.27
N PHE A 36 -2.00 -15.27 -12.47
CA PHE A 36 -1.71 -13.85 -12.54
C PHE A 36 -2.65 -13.10 -13.49
N THR A 37 -2.90 -13.64 -14.69
CA THR A 37 -3.77 -13.04 -15.70
C THR A 37 -5.24 -12.96 -15.27
N ALA A 38 -5.74 -13.97 -14.53
CA ALA A 38 -7.10 -13.97 -14.03
C ALA A 38 -7.29 -12.98 -12.87
N ASP A 39 -6.30 -12.90 -11.99
CA ASP A 39 -6.27 -11.90 -10.92
C ASP A 39 -6.14 -10.48 -11.50
N LEU A 40 -5.33 -10.29 -12.55
CA LEU A 40 -5.18 -9.01 -13.25
C LEU A 40 -6.47 -8.56 -13.95
N ARG A 41 -7.21 -9.49 -14.59
CA ARG A 41 -8.55 -9.18 -15.11
C ARG A 41 -9.53 -8.88 -13.99
N GLY A 42 -9.46 -9.63 -12.89
CA GLY A 42 -10.27 -9.42 -11.70
C GLY A 42 -10.02 -8.07 -11.02
N SER A 43 -8.80 -7.54 -11.11
CA SER A 43 -8.43 -6.25 -10.54
C SER A 43 -8.90 -5.07 -11.38
N MET A 44 -9.38 -5.26 -12.62
CA MET A 44 -9.84 -4.13 -13.45
C MET A 44 -10.98 -3.34 -12.81
N LEU A 45 -11.94 -4.02 -12.18
CA LEU A 45 -13.05 -3.36 -11.49
C LEU A 45 -12.55 -2.63 -10.24
N ASP A 46 -11.70 -3.28 -9.44
CA ASP A 46 -11.11 -2.72 -8.23
C ASP A 46 -10.26 -1.47 -8.57
N LEU A 47 -9.42 -1.57 -9.60
CA LEU A 47 -8.62 -0.45 -10.13
C LEU A 47 -9.50 0.63 -10.75
N GLY A 48 -10.60 0.29 -11.41
CA GLY A 48 -11.56 1.27 -11.93
C GLY A 48 -12.17 2.12 -10.80
N ILE A 49 -12.59 1.47 -9.70
CA ILE A 49 -13.05 2.16 -8.50
C ILE A 49 -11.91 3.01 -7.92
N ALA A 50 -10.69 2.50 -7.88
CA ALA A 50 -9.52 3.24 -7.42
C ALA A 50 -9.28 4.52 -8.22
N LEU A 51 -9.34 4.43 -9.55
CA LEU A 51 -9.14 5.57 -10.44
C LEU A 51 -10.26 6.61 -10.30
N LEU A 52 -11.51 6.19 -10.06
CA LEU A 52 -12.60 7.12 -9.75
C LEU A 52 -12.36 7.88 -8.44
N ILE A 53 -11.90 7.18 -7.40
CA ILE A 53 -11.53 7.84 -6.14
C ILE A 53 -10.33 8.76 -6.35
N THR A 54 -9.29 8.31 -7.07
CA THR A 54 -8.13 9.15 -7.42
C THR A 54 -8.55 10.41 -8.18
N ALA A 55 -9.44 10.30 -9.15
CA ALA A 55 -9.97 11.46 -9.87
C ALA A 55 -10.71 12.43 -8.94
N SER A 56 -11.50 11.90 -8.00
CA SER A 56 -12.22 12.70 -7.00
C SER A 56 -11.25 13.43 -6.06
N VAL A 57 -10.21 12.74 -5.58
CA VAL A 57 -9.14 13.34 -4.76
C VAL A 57 -8.39 14.41 -5.55
N PHE A 58 -8.06 14.15 -6.82
CA PHE A 58 -7.39 15.12 -7.68
C PHE A 58 -8.23 16.40 -7.84
N VAL A 59 -9.51 16.27 -8.19
CA VAL A 59 -10.43 17.41 -8.32
C VAL A 59 -10.51 18.19 -7.02
N PHE A 60 -10.62 17.50 -5.89
CA PHE A 60 -10.64 18.14 -4.57
C PHE A 60 -9.35 18.94 -4.29
N LEU A 61 -8.18 18.35 -4.50
CA LEU A 61 -6.89 19.02 -4.29
C LEU A 61 -6.72 20.22 -5.23
N TYR A 62 -7.02 20.04 -6.52
CA TYR A 62 -6.91 21.08 -7.54
C TYR A 62 -7.81 22.28 -7.22
N LEU A 63 -9.08 22.05 -6.85
CA LEU A 63 -10.00 23.13 -6.49
C LEU A 63 -9.56 23.87 -5.22
N ARG A 64 -9.00 23.17 -4.23
CA ARG A 64 -8.47 23.80 -3.01
C ARG A 64 -7.27 24.70 -3.29
N VAL A 65 -6.37 24.28 -4.20
CA VAL A 65 -5.22 25.12 -4.62
C VAL A 65 -5.73 26.36 -5.35
N ARG A 66 -6.65 26.21 -6.29
CA ARG A 66 -7.26 27.36 -7.00
C ARG A 66 -7.99 28.33 -6.08
N ALA A 67 -8.59 27.84 -5.00
CA ALA A 67 -9.24 28.66 -3.99
C ALA A 67 -8.26 29.29 -2.99
N GLY A 68 -6.95 29.03 -3.07
CA GLY A 68 -5.95 29.49 -2.10
C GLY A 68 -6.08 28.85 -0.72
N GLN A 69 -6.85 27.77 -0.59
CA GLN A 69 -7.14 27.08 0.68
C GLN A 69 -6.28 25.82 0.89
N SER A 70 -5.27 25.61 0.04
CA SER A 70 -4.41 24.43 0.10
C SER A 70 -3.21 24.66 1.01
N ASP A 71 -2.97 23.72 1.92
CA ASP A 71 -1.81 23.75 2.81
C ASP A 71 -0.51 23.64 2.03
N THR A 72 -0.54 23.01 0.85
CA THR A 72 0.59 22.97 -0.09
C THR A 72 1.06 24.37 -0.48
N VAL A 73 0.13 25.31 -0.71
CA VAL A 73 0.49 26.68 -1.13
C VAL A 73 1.11 27.46 0.02
N SER A 74 0.74 27.20 1.27
CA SER A 74 1.41 27.80 2.43
C SER A 74 2.82 27.27 2.69
N VAL A 75 3.16 26.09 2.15
CA VAL A 75 4.48 25.46 2.29
C VAL A 75 5.38 25.75 1.10
N ILE A 76 4.80 25.68 -0.09
CA ILE A 76 5.47 25.79 -1.37
C ILE A 76 4.70 26.82 -2.20
N SER A 77 4.97 28.10 -1.95
CA SER A 77 4.20 29.23 -2.52
C SER A 77 4.14 29.21 -4.05
N TYR A 78 5.22 28.78 -4.73
CA TYR A 78 5.23 28.69 -6.20
C TYR A 78 4.22 27.66 -6.76
N MET A 79 3.75 26.70 -5.94
CA MET A 79 2.72 25.74 -6.33
C MET A 79 1.29 26.32 -6.29
N ALA A 80 1.12 27.63 -6.09
CA ALA A 80 -0.18 28.31 -6.19
C ALA A 80 -0.79 28.22 -7.60
N ASP A 81 0.04 28.08 -8.64
CA ASP A 81 -0.42 27.89 -10.01
C ASP A 81 -0.87 26.44 -10.24
N ALA A 82 -2.17 26.20 -10.02
CA ALA A 82 -2.78 24.89 -10.18
C ALA A 82 -2.65 24.35 -11.62
N ASP A 83 -2.67 25.22 -12.62
CA ASP A 83 -2.64 24.85 -14.03
C ASP A 83 -1.23 24.51 -14.50
N ARG A 84 -0.21 25.11 -13.90
CA ARG A 84 1.19 24.73 -14.14
C ARG A 84 1.54 23.40 -13.46
N TYR A 85 1.10 23.19 -12.22
CA TYR A 85 1.51 22.06 -11.37
C TYR A 85 0.48 20.93 -11.26
N TRP A 86 -0.48 20.82 -12.19
CA TRP A 86 -1.52 19.79 -12.15
C TRP A 86 -0.98 18.35 -12.13
N VAL A 87 0.16 18.07 -12.78
CA VAL A 87 0.75 16.72 -12.79
C VAL A 87 1.26 16.33 -11.39
N TYR A 88 1.80 17.30 -10.65
CA TYR A 88 2.15 17.13 -9.24
C TYR A 88 0.91 16.79 -8.39
N PHE A 89 -0.18 17.54 -8.52
CA PHE A 89 -1.42 17.26 -7.77
C PHE A 89 -2.06 15.93 -8.16
N LEU A 90 -1.95 15.54 -9.43
CA LEU A 90 -2.36 14.22 -9.89
C LEU A 90 -1.50 13.12 -9.26
N SER A 91 -0.17 13.29 -9.22
CA SER A 91 0.72 12.39 -8.49
C SER A 91 0.32 12.28 -7.02
N GLN A 92 0.04 13.40 -6.34
CA GLN A 92 -0.44 13.38 -4.95
C GLN A 92 -1.74 12.57 -4.80
N ALA A 93 -2.70 12.74 -5.70
CA ALA A 93 -3.95 11.98 -5.68
C ALA A 93 -3.70 10.47 -5.80
N PHE A 94 -2.79 10.05 -6.70
CA PHE A 94 -2.38 8.65 -6.79
C PHE A 94 -1.70 8.15 -5.50
N GLY A 95 -0.88 8.98 -4.84
CA GLY A 95 -0.25 8.65 -3.57
C GLY A 95 -1.27 8.40 -2.45
N TRP A 96 -2.25 9.30 -2.30
CA TRP A 96 -3.34 9.16 -1.33
C TRP A 96 -4.20 7.92 -1.60
N SER A 97 -4.58 7.70 -2.86
CA SER A 97 -5.33 6.51 -3.26
C SER A 97 -4.53 5.22 -3.03
N ALA A 98 -3.23 5.21 -3.36
CA ALA A 98 -2.36 4.07 -3.10
C ALA A 98 -2.30 3.72 -1.61
N LEU A 99 -2.20 4.73 -0.74
CA LEU A 99 -2.19 4.54 0.72
C LEU A 99 -3.53 3.98 1.23
N LEU A 100 -4.65 4.51 0.74
CA LEU A 100 -5.99 4.00 1.07
C LEU A 100 -6.17 2.55 0.62
N TRP A 101 -5.78 2.22 -0.61
CA TRP A 101 -5.84 0.85 -1.11
C TRP A 101 -4.90 -0.08 -0.35
N ALA A 102 -3.73 0.40 0.06
CA ALA A 102 -2.79 -0.36 0.87
C ALA A 102 -3.37 -0.65 2.26
N TYR A 103 -4.03 0.33 2.87
CA TYR A 103 -4.79 0.15 4.11
C TYR A 103 -5.84 -0.97 3.96
N LEU A 104 -6.66 -0.91 2.90
CA LEU A 104 -7.68 -1.94 2.63
C LEU A 104 -7.04 -3.32 2.42
N ALA A 105 -5.95 -3.41 1.65
CA ALA A 105 -5.24 -4.66 1.40
C ALA A 105 -4.68 -5.27 2.69
N VAL A 106 -4.12 -4.46 3.60
CA VAL A 106 -3.62 -4.90 4.91
C VAL A 106 -4.75 -5.39 5.80
N VAL A 107 -5.85 -4.65 5.89
CA VAL A 107 -7.04 -5.06 6.66
C VAL A 107 -7.56 -6.40 6.16
N LEU A 108 -7.73 -6.57 4.84
CA LEU A 108 -8.13 -7.85 4.24
C LEU A 108 -7.14 -8.98 4.58
N GLY A 109 -5.83 -8.71 4.49
CA GLY A 109 -4.78 -9.68 4.81
C GLY A 109 -4.80 -10.11 6.28
N LEU A 110 -5.05 -9.19 7.21
CA LEU A 110 -5.20 -9.48 8.63
C LEU A 110 -6.44 -10.32 8.90
N LEU A 111 -7.58 -10.00 8.27
CA LEU A 111 -8.81 -10.77 8.39
C LEU A 111 -8.69 -12.21 7.84
N ILE A 112 -7.93 -12.43 6.78
CA ILE A 112 -7.69 -13.77 6.21
C ILE A 112 -6.80 -14.63 7.11
N SER A 113 -5.87 -14.01 7.85
CA SER A 113 -4.76 -14.71 8.52
C SER A 113 -4.99 -15.01 10.01
N GLY A 114 -6.00 -14.40 10.65
CA GLY A 114 -6.35 -14.62 12.05
C GLY A 114 -7.44 -15.66 12.29
N SER A 115 -7.76 -15.88 13.57
CA SER A 115 -8.99 -16.57 14.00
C SER A 115 -10.19 -15.75 13.52
N LYS A 116 -11.10 -16.37 12.78
CA LYS A 116 -12.22 -15.64 12.18
C LYS A 116 -13.18 -15.21 13.28
N PRO A 117 -13.58 -13.93 13.33
CA PRO A 117 -14.69 -13.53 14.16
C PRO A 117 -15.96 -14.25 13.65
N GLY A 118 -16.70 -14.92 14.53
CA GLY A 118 -17.89 -15.69 14.16
C GLY A 118 -19.00 -14.86 13.48
N TRP A 119 -18.93 -13.54 13.59
CA TRP A 119 -19.86 -12.59 12.95
C TRP A 119 -19.54 -12.31 11.47
N LEU A 120 -18.32 -12.61 10.99
CA LEU A 120 -17.92 -12.30 9.62
C LEU A 120 -18.39 -13.41 8.66
N ARG A 121 -19.54 -13.19 8.01
CA ARG A 121 -20.19 -14.17 7.09
C ARG A 121 -19.51 -14.33 5.73
N TRP A 122 -18.32 -13.76 5.52
CA TRP A 122 -17.69 -13.74 4.20
C TRP A 122 -16.92 -15.03 3.91
N GLN A 123 -17.08 -15.55 2.69
CA GLN A 123 -16.36 -16.74 2.25
C GLN A 123 -14.85 -16.46 2.17
N PRO A 124 -13.98 -17.34 2.72
CA PRO A 124 -12.53 -17.13 2.73
C PRO A 124 -11.93 -16.97 1.34
N ALA A 125 -12.43 -17.74 0.36
CA ALA A 125 -11.99 -17.66 -1.02
C ALA A 125 -12.27 -16.27 -1.64
N LYS A 126 -13.40 -15.64 -1.27
CA LYS A 126 -13.75 -14.30 -1.74
C LYS A 126 -12.83 -13.24 -1.12
N LEU A 127 -12.58 -13.33 0.19
CA LEU A 127 -11.63 -12.44 0.87
C LEU A 127 -10.23 -12.56 0.28
N GLU A 128 -9.76 -13.79 0.06
CA GLU A 128 -8.44 -14.03 -0.54
C GLU A 128 -8.35 -13.47 -1.96
N ARG A 129 -9.41 -13.63 -2.77
CA ARG A 129 -9.47 -13.03 -4.11
C ARG A 129 -9.41 -11.51 -4.05
N LEU A 130 -10.22 -10.89 -3.19
CA LEU A 130 -10.22 -9.43 -2.99
C LEU A 130 -8.84 -8.94 -2.56
N HIS A 131 -8.22 -9.57 -1.57
CA HIS A 131 -6.89 -9.19 -1.11
C HIS A 131 -5.86 -9.23 -2.25
N ARG A 132 -5.89 -10.25 -3.11
CA ARG A 132 -4.98 -10.34 -4.27
C ARG A 132 -5.25 -9.24 -5.31
N THR A 133 -6.51 -9.02 -5.68
CA THR A 133 -6.86 -8.00 -6.69
C THR A 133 -6.56 -6.59 -6.17
N THR A 134 -6.90 -6.29 -4.92
CA THR A 134 -6.60 -5.00 -4.28
C THR A 134 -5.09 -4.81 -4.15
N SER A 135 -4.31 -5.86 -3.84
CA SER A 135 -2.84 -5.76 -3.78
C SER A 135 -2.21 -5.43 -5.15
N LEU A 136 -2.77 -5.93 -6.26
CA LEU A 136 -2.32 -5.54 -7.60
C LEU A 136 -2.64 -4.07 -7.87
N SER A 137 -3.84 -3.61 -7.51
CA SER A 137 -4.21 -2.20 -7.64
C SER A 137 -3.29 -1.28 -6.82
N VAL A 138 -2.89 -1.68 -5.61
CA VAL A 138 -1.88 -0.95 -4.81
C VAL A 138 -0.59 -0.77 -5.60
N LEU A 139 -0.04 -1.85 -6.18
CA LEU A 139 1.20 -1.77 -6.96
C LEU A 139 1.03 -0.85 -8.18
N SER A 140 -0.11 -0.93 -8.88
CA SER A 140 -0.41 -0.05 -10.01
C SER A 140 -0.50 1.42 -9.61
N LEU A 141 -1.18 1.74 -8.50
CA LEU A 141 -1.31 3.11 -8.00
C LEU A 141 0.03 3.66 -7.52
N MET A 142 0.84 2.86 -6.80
CA MET A 142 2.19 3.26 -6.36
C MET A 142 3.11 3.52 -7.56
N ALA A 143 3.07 2.64 -8.57
CA ALA A 143 3.85 2.83 -9.79
C ALA A 143 3.43 4.10 -10.54
N ALA A 144 2.12 4.34 -10.70
CA ALA A 144 1.59 5.54 -11.32
C ALA A 144 1.98 6.81 -10.54
N HIS A 145 1.93 6.77 -9.20
CA HIS A 145 2.38 7.87 -8.33
C HIS A 145 3.85 8.25 -8.60
N ALA A 146 4.75 7.26 -8.58
CA ALA A 146 6.18 7.46 -8.83
C ALA A 146 6.46 7.96 -10.26
N LEU A 147 5.78 7.38 -11.26
CA LEU A 147 5.94 7.78 -12.67
C LEU A 147 5.40 9.18 -12.95
N LEU A 148 4.29 9.58 -12.34
CA LEU A 148 3.75 10.93 -12.47
C LEU A 148 4.66 11.97 -11.80
N TYR A 149 5.30 11.61 -10.68
CA TYR A 149 6.32 12.47 -10.09
C TYR A 149 7.53 12.62 -11.03
N ALA A 150 8.02 11.52 -11.61
CA ALA A 150 9.08 11.59 -12.63
C ALA A 150 8.66 12.45 -13.83
N ALA A 151 7.42 12.33 -14.29
CA ALA A 151 6.87 13.14 -15.39
C ALA A 151 6.81 14.63 -15.03
N GLN A 152 6.48 14.99 -13.79
CA GLN A 152 6.55 16.37 -13.30
C GLN A 152 8.00 16.89 -13.37
N VAL A 153 8.98 16.10 -12.93
CA VAL A 153 10.41 16.50 -13.01
C VAL A 153 10.84 16.73 -14.47
N VAL A 154 10.45 15.88 -15.41
CA VAL A 154 10.74 16.10 -16.85
C VAL A 154 10.13 17.40 -17.36
N ARG A 155 8.93 17.76 -16.89
CA ARG A 155 8.24 18.99 -17.29
C ARG A 155 8.87 20.25 -16.70
N ASP A 156 9.34 20.19 -15.46
CA ASP A 156 9.93 21.36 -14.79
C ASP A 156 11.30 21.74 -15.35
N ASN A 157 12.07 20.77 -15.84
CA ASN A 157 13.38 20.98 -16.46
C ASN A 157 13.27 21.29 -17.98
N ALA A 158 12.26 22.07 -18.37
CA ALA A 158 11.92 22.35 -19.77
C ALA A 158 13.01 23.02 -20.64
N PRO A 159 14.02 23.72 -20.11
CA PRO A 159 15.12 24.25 -20.91
C PRO A 159 16.20 23.21 -21.29
N ASP A 160 16.36 22.13 -20.50
CA ASP A 160 17.50 21.21 -20.63
C ASP A 160 17.39 20.25 -21.83
N ALA A 161 18.45 19.53 -22.21
CA ALA A 161 18.30 18.48 -23.23
C ALA A 161 17.41 17.33 -22.73
N TRP A 162 16.65 16.68 -23.63
CA TRP A 162 15.71 15.61 -23.24
C TRP A 162 16.35 14.48 -22.43
N GLY A 163 17.57 14.08 -22.79
CA GLY A 163 18.32 13.05 -22.07
C GLY A 163 18.57 13.41 -20.60
N ASP A 164 18.98 14.66 -20.37
CA ASP A 164 19.27 15.17 -19.02
C ASP A 164 17.99 15.24 -18.18
N ARG A 165 16.87 15.67 -18.77
CA ARG A 165 15.56 15.69 -18.10
C ARG A 165 15.12 14.30 -17.64
N VAL A 166 15.20 13.31 -18.53
CA VAL A 166 14.81 11.92 -18.22
C VAL A 166 15.73 11.32 -17.17
N TRP A 167 17.03 11.59 -17.26
CA TRP A 167 18.00 11.12 -16.28
C TRP A 167 17.76 11.75 -14.91
N ALA A 168 17.57 13.07 -14.84
CA ALA A 168 17.25 13.77 -13.60
C ALA A 168 15.95 13.25 -12.98
N ALA A 169 14.92 13.01 -13.79
CA ALA A 169 13.66 12.41 -13.34
C ALA A 169 13.86 11.00 -12.78
N PHE A 170 14.67 10.17 -13.44
CA PHE A 170 15.01 8.84 -12.94
C PHE A 170 15.74 8.91 -11.60
N VAL A 171 16.78 9.74 -11.49
CA VAL A 171 17.57 9.89 -10.26
C VAL A 171 16.69 10.38 -9.11
N ARG A 172 15.92 11.45 -9.32
CA ARG A 172 15.06 12.03 -8.28
C ARG A 172 13.92 11.12 -7.85
N ALA A 173 13.34 10.34 -8.77
CA ALA A 173 12.19 9.48 -8.46
C ALA A 173 12.59 8.10 -7.94
N PHE A 174 13.67 7.50 -8.46
CA PHE A 174 13.98 6.09 -8.25
C PHE A 174 15.31 5.84 -7.52
N VAL A 175 16.26 6.77 -7.52
CA VAL A 175 17.55 6.54 -6.85
C VAL A 175 17.47 7.02 -5.39
N PRO A 176 17.74 6.14 -4.39
CA PRO A 176 17.85 6.54 -2.99
C PRO A 176 18.88 7.65 -2.80
N GLY A 177 18.44 8.77 -2.22
CA GLY A 177 19.28 9.96 -2.01
C GLY A 177 19.46 10.84 -3.25
N GLY A 178 18.85 10.51 -4.38
CA GLY A 178 18.91 11.32 -5.61
C GLY A 178 18.03 12.58 -5.58
N HIS A 179 17.23 12.76 -4.54
CA HIS A 179 16.41 13.96 -4.36
C HIS A 179 17.09 14.93 -3.39
N ASP A 180 17.22 16.17 -3.85
CA ASP A 180 18.00 17.28 -3.31
C ASP A 180 17.19 18.21 -2.38
N GLY A 181 15.87 18.01 -2.26
CA GLY A 181 15.01 18.82 -1.40
C GLY A 181 15.18 18.53 0.10
N SER A 182 15.25 19.59 0.93
CA SER A 182 15.47 19.52 2.38
C SER A 182 14.45 18.63 3.12
N THR A 183 13.18 18.67 2.73
CA THR A 183 12.13 17.82 3.31
C THR A 183 12.13 16.41 2.69
N GLY A 184 12.57 16.30 1.44
CA GLY A 184 12.56 15.04 0.71
C GLY A 184 13.76 14.14 0.97
N TRP A 185 14.85 14.64 1.59
CA TRP A 185 16.06 13.83 1.84
C TRP A 185 15.75 12.54 2.61
N ILE A 186 14.95 12.58 3.68
CA ILE A 186 14.56 11.36 4.40
C ILE A 186 13.30 10.74 3.81
N ALA A 187 12.33 11.58 3.41
CA ALA A 187 11.01 11.09 3.03
C ALA A 187 11.03 10.31 1.70
N MET A 188 11.82 10.76 0.71
CA MET A 188 11.91 10.12 -0.60
C MET A 188 12.53 8.72 -0.54
N PRO A 189 13.70 8.51 0.12
CA PRO A 189 14.24 7.15 0.30
C PRO A 189 13.29 6.19 1.00
N ILE A 190 12.48 6.67 1.95
CA ILE A 190 11.47 5.84 2.63
C ILE A 190 10.36 5.42 1.65
N GLY A 191 9.86 6.33 0.82
CA GLY A 191 8.88 6.03 -0.22
C GLY A 191 9.43 5.06 -1.28
N GLN A 192 10.67 5.28 -1.72
CA GLN A 192 11.39 4.40 -2.65
C GLN A 192 11.60 3.00 -2.05
N ALA A 193 12.02 2.91 -0.78
CA ALA A 193 12.16 1.64 -0.08
C ALA A 193 10.81 0.90 0.03
N ALA A 194 9.72 1.61 0.35
CA ALA A 194 8.38 1.04 0.37
C ALA A 194 7.99 0.48 -1.01
N PHE A 195 8.19 1.25 -2.08
CA PHE A 195 7.91 0.81 -3.45
C PHE A 195 8.75 -0.41 -3.87
N TYR A 196 10.05 -0.38 -3.62
CA TYR A 196 10.96 -1.49 -3.96
C TYR A 196 10.72 -2.75 -3.16
N LEU A 197 10.24 -2.65 -1.92
CA LEU A 197 9.82 -3.80 -1.14
C LEU A 197 8.44 -4.30 -1.58
N ALA A 198 7.51 -3.41 -1.95
CA ALA A 198 6.16 -3.77 -2.37
C ALA A 198 6.17 -4.69 -3.60
N ILE A 199 7.00 -4.40 -4.61
CA ILE A 199 7.08 -5.17 -5.86
C ILE A 199 7.38 -6.67 -5.60
N PRO A 200 8.53 -7.06 -5.02
CA PRO A 200 8.84 -8.46 -4.78
C PRO A 200 7.87 -9.09 -3.78
N LEU A 201 7.46 -8.39 -2.72
CA LEU A 201 6.57 -8.94 -1.70
C LEU A 201 5.15 -9.21 -2.21
N GLY A 202 4.62 -8.29 -3.03
CA GLY A 202 3.31 -8.43 -3.68
C GLY A 202 3.31 -9.50 -4.75
N LEU A 203 4.34 -9.56 -5.59
CA LEU A 203 4.44 -10.54 -6.66
C LEU A 203 4.89 -11.93 -6.19
N ALA A 204 5.52 -12.05 -5.01
CA ALA A 204 5.97 -13.33 -4.44
C ALA A 204 4.85 -14.36 -4.31
N TYR A 205 3.59 -13.93 -4.19
CA TYR A 205 2.43 -14.82 -4.19
C TYR A 205 2.38 -15.70 -5.46
N TYR A 206 2.68 -15.14 -6.64
CA TYR A 206 2.65 -15.87 -7.92
C TYR A 206 3.82 -16.86 -8.04
N PHE A 207 4.91 -16.60 -7.32
CA PHE A 207 6.08 -17.48 -7.25
C PHE A 207 6.05 -18.45 -6.06
N ARG A 208 4.98 -18.44 -5.24
CA ARG A 208 4.87 -19.22 -3.99
C ARG A 208 5.15 -20.72 -4.13
N ARG A 209 4.87 -21.29 -5.32
CA ARG A 209 5.14 -22.70 -5.62
C ARG A 209 6.64 -23.02 -5.70
N ARG A 210 7.47 -22.05 -6.09
CA ARG A 210 8.94 -22.19 -6.18
C ARG A 210 9.64 -21.90 -4.85
N ILE A 211 9.23 -20.83 -4.16
CA ILE A 211 9.83 -20.43 -2.86
C ILE A 211 9.34 -21.27 -1.67
N GLY A 212 8.20 -21.94 -1.82
CA GLY A 212 7.58 -22.74 -0.76
C GLY A 212 6.74 -21.91 0.22
N ALA A 213 5.70 -22.55 0.77
CA ALA A 213 4.70 -21.89 1.61
C ALA A 213 5.22 -21.36 2.96
N LYS A 214 6.36 -21.88 3.46
CA LYS A 214 6.99 -21.38 4.68
C LYS A 214 7.75 -20.07 4.40
N ALA A 215 8.63 -20.06 3.40
CA ALA A 215 9.40 -18.88 3.03
C ALA A 215 8.48 -17.73 2.59
N TRP A 216 7.47 -18.02 1.75
CA TRP A 216 6.48 -17.03 1.33
C TRP A 216 5.80 -16.35 2.52
N ARG A 217 5.37 -17.10 3.54
CA ARG A 217 4.72 -16.51 4.72
C ARG A 217 5.65 -15.62 5.54
N ILE A 218 6.93 -15.99 5.66
CA ILE A 218 7.92 -15.17 6.37
C ILE A 218 8.12 -13.88 5.59
N LEU A 219 8.37 -13.98 4.30
CA LEU A 219 8.59 -12.84 3.41
C LEU A 219 7.37 -11.91 3.41
N HIS A 220 6.17 -12.45 3.26
CA HIS A 220 4.94 -11.67 3.22
C HIS A 220 4.62 -10.95 4.55
N ARG A 221 5.13 -11.40 5.71
CA ARG A 221 4.97 -10.67 6.98
C ARG A 221 5.60 -9.28 6.94
N PHE A 222 6.63 -9.07 6.12
CA PHE A 222 7.26 -7.76 5.95
C PHE A 222 6.38 -6.76 5.21
N ILE A 223 5.21 -7.16 4.67
CA ILE A 223 4.27 -6.21 4.07
C ILE A 223 3.78 -5.16 5.08
N ILE A 224 3.76 -5.49 6.37
CA ILE A 224 3.41 -4.50 7.41
C ILE A 224 4.46 -3.39 7.52
N VAL A 225 5.73 -3.72 7.26
CA VAL A 225 6.83 -2.74 7.22
C VAL A 225 6.64 -1.84 6.00
N VAL A 226 6.31 -2.41 4.84
CA VAL A 226 5.99 -1.63 3.63
C VAL A 226 4.88 -0.62 3.91
N TYR A 227 3.79 -1.07 4.55
CA TYR A 227 2.69 -0.19 4.90
C TYR A 227 3.12 0.92 5.88
N ALA A 228 3.89 0.59 6.91
CA ALA A 228 4.42 1.57 7.85
C ALA A 228 5.32 2.61 7.16
N LEU A 229 6.21 2.17 6.26
CA LEU A 229 7.05 3.07 5.45
C LEU A 229 6.18 3.97 4.56
N SER A 230 5.10 3.47 3.96
CA SER A 230 4.17 4.29 3.16
C SER A 230 3.45 5.35 3.99
N VAL A 231 2.98 5.01 5.19
CA VAL A 231 2.39 5.98 6.14
C VAL A 231 3.41 7.03 6.52
N TRP A 232 4.64 6.63 6.84
CA TRP A 232 5.69 7.56 7.25
C TRP A 232 6.16 8.46 6.11
N HIS A 233 6.30 7.92 4.89
CA HIS A 233 6.54 8.70 3.68
C HIS A 233 5.47 9.79 3.50
N THR A 234 4.20 9.44 3.71
CA THR A 234 3.08 10.38 3.63
C THR A 234 3.18 11.45 4.71
N LEU A 235 3.41 11.07 5.97
CA LEU A 235 3.54 12.03 7.09
C LEU A 235 4.72 12.99 6.93
N LEU A 236 5.83 12.52 6.36
CA LEU A 236 7.04 13.32 6.19
C LEU A 236 7.01 14.22 4.95
N TYR A 237 6.39 13.77 3.85
CA TYR A 237 6.48 14.45 2.56
C TYR A 237 5.18 15.10 2.09
N SER A 238 4.01 14.62 2.54
CA SER A 238 2.74 15.18 2.09
C SER A 238 2.47 16.50 2.79
N THR A 239 2.49 17.58 2.01
CA THR A 239 2.16 18.93 2.47
C THR A 239 0.75 19.05 3.06
N ASN A 240 -0.17 18.17 2.67
CA ASN A 240 -1.55 18.12 3.17
C ASN A 240 -1.68 17.61 4.62
N VAL A 241 -0.61 17.09 5.23
CA VAL A 241 -0.59 16.65 6.63
C VAL A 241 0.50 17.32 7.45
N TRP A 242 1.10 18.39 6.93
CA TRP A 242 2.22 19.05 7.59
C TRP A 242 1.79 19.89 8.79
N TYR A 243 0.64 20.55 8.66
CA TYR A 243 0.02 21.32 9.72
C TYR A 243 -0.99 20.47 10.50
N GLU A 244 -1.36 20.96 11.69
CA GLU A 244 -2.50 20.43 12.43
C GLU A 244 -3.77 20.52 11.59
N GLY A 245 -4.56 19.45 11.57
CA GLY A 245 -5.79 19.43 10.80
C GLY A 245 -6.36 18.04 10.58
N TRP A 246 -7.62 18.03 10.13
CA TRP A 246 -8.37 16.80 9.94
C TRP A 246 -7.70 15.74 9.04
N PRO A 247 -6.94 16.06 7.96
CA PRO A 247 -6.33 15.03 7.12
C PRO A 247 -5.31 14.20 7.89
N ARG A 248 -4.53 14.85 8.75
CA ARG A 248 -3.52 14.21 9.61
C ARG A 248 -4.19 13.39 10.72
N THR A 249 -5.21 13.95 11.38
CA THR A 249 -5.97 13.24 12.41
C THR A 249 -6.65 11.98 11.84
N VAL A 250 -7.27 12.08 10.66
CA VAL A 250 -7.87 10.93 9.96
C VAL A 250 -6.81 9.89 9.61
N LEU A 251 -5.63 10.32 9.15
CA LEU A 251 -4.54 9.40 8.85
C LEU A 251 -4.12 8.59 10.09
N TRP A 252 -4.05 9.22 11.26
CA TRP A 252 -3.78 8.52 12.53
C TRP A 252 -4.92 7.61 12.96
N LEU A 253 -6.17 8.07 12.87
CA LEU A 253 -7.35 7.27 13.20
C LEU A 253 -7.44 5.99 12.36
N LEU A 254 -7.09 6.07 11.08
CA LEU A 254 -7.05 4.90 10.19
C LEU A 254 -6.00 3.86 10.61
N GLN A 255 -5.01 4.21 11.44
CA GLN A 255 -4.04 3.23 11.94
C GLN A 255 -4.63 2.36 13.06
N VAL A 256 -5.65 2.83 13.76
CA VAL A 256 -6.25 2.14 14.91
C VAL A 256 -6.82 0.76 14.52
N PRO A 257 -7.66 0.61 13.46
CA PRO A 257 -8.13 -0.69 13.04
C PRO A 257 -7.01 -1.68 12.71
N ILE A 258 -5.94 -1.23 12.06
CA ILE A 258 -4.78 -2.09 11.74
C ILE A 258 -4.08 -2.55 13.02
N ALA A 259 -3.81 -1.63 13.96
CA ALA A 259 -3.17 -1.96 15.22
C ALA A 259 -4.01 -2.96 16.04
N VAL A 260 -5.32 -2.74 16.11
CA VAL A 260 -6.25 -3.65 16.81
C VAL A 260 -6.31 -5.02 16.15
N LEU A 261 -6.45 -5.10 14.82
CA LEU A 261 -6.46 -6.37 14.10
C LEU A 261 -5.13 -7.12 14.19
N LEU A 262 -4.01 -6.38 14.16
CA LEU A 262 -2.69 -6.96 14.35
C LEU A 262 -2.52 -7.50 15.77
N LEU A 263 -2.98 -6.75 16.79
CA LEU A 263 -2.96 -7.19 18.18
C LEU A 263 -3.81 -8.44 18.37
N TRP A 264 -5.05 -8.43 17.85
CA TRP A 264 -5.94 -9.60 17.85
C TRP A 264 -5.23 -10.82 17.26
N ARG A 265 -4.61 -10.67 16.09
CA ARG A 265 -3.88 -11.75 15.42
C ARG A 265 -2.72 -12.29 16.27
N LEU A 266 -2.00 -11.41 16.97
CA LEU A 266 -0.91 -11.82 17.84
C LEU A 266 -1.41 -12.53 19.10
N LEU A 267 -2.57 -12.14 19.63
CA LEU A 267 -3.21 -12.72 20.81
C LEU A 267 -3.90 -14.06 20.52
N GLU A 268 -4.53 -14.20 19.36
CA GLU A 268 -5.18 -15.42 18.88
C GLU A 268 -4.50 -16.00 17.62
N PRO A 269 -3.31 -16.61 17.75
CA PRO A 269 -2.65 -17.23 16.61
C PRO A 269 -3.46 -18.41 16.06
N ALA A 270 -3.67 -18.41 14.75
CA ALA A 270 -4.38 -19.47 14.05
C ALA A 270 -3.67 -20.84 14.11
N ARG A 271 -2.36 -20.87 14.43
CA ARG A 271 -1.55 -22.10 14.48
C ARG A 271 -1.05 -22.40 15.89
N ARG A 272 -1.14 -23.67 16.30
CA ARG A 272 -0.68 -24.13 17.62
C ARG A 272 0.78 -23.76 17.94
N GLY A 273 1.69 -23.81 16.95
CA GLY A 273 3.10 -23.45 17.13
C GLY A 273 3.40 -21.95 17.26
N GLU A 274 2.40 -21.08 17.03
CA GLU A 274 2.51 -19.63 17.20
C GLU A 274 1.93 -19.15 18.54
N ARG A 275 1.27 -20.05 19.29
CA ARG A 275 0.79 -19.78 20.65
C ARG A 275 1.97 -19.55 21.59
N LEU A 276 1.79 -18.64 22.55
CA LEU A 276 2.72 -18.51 23.67
C LEU A 276 2.51 -19.72 24.57
N ASP A 277 3.39 -20.71 24.47
CA ASP A 277 3.51 -21.77 25.45
C ASP A 277 4.74 -21.48 26.30
N MET A 278 4.52 -20.92 27.50
CA MET A 278 5.58 -20.65 28.47
C MET A 278 6.17 -21.94 29.06
N SER A 279 5.50 -23.09 28.86
CA SER A 279 5.98 -24.40 29.30
C SER A 279 6.97 -25.04 28.31
N ALA A 280 7.38 -24.34 27.25
CA ALA A 280 8.11 -24.90 26.13
C ALA A 280 9.60 -25.18 26.42
N ARG A 281 9.86 -26.23 27.20
CA ARG A 281 11.16 -26.87 27.43
C ARG A 281 11.90 -27.31 26.14
N LYS A 282 11.25 -27.20 24.96
CA LYS A 282 11.76 -27.65 23.65
C LYS A 282 12.06 -26.55 22.62
N THR A 283 11.66 -25.29 22.82
CA THR A 283 11.90 -24.22 21.82
C THR A 283 12.76 -23.04 22.31
N GLY A 284 13.16 -23.05 23.58
CA GLY A 284 14.00 -22.01 24.19
C GLY A 284 13.20 -20.80 24.66
N LEU A 285 13.76 -20.04 25.61
CA LEU A 285 13.12 -18.87 26.22
C LEU A 285 13.09 -17.65 25.28
N LEU A 286 14.11 -17.51 24.41
CA LEU A 286 14.27 -16.36 23.50
C LEU A 286 13.07 -16.17 22.54
N PRO A 287 12.55 -17.20 21.85
CA PRO A 287 11.38 -17.05 20.98
C PRO A 287 10.09 -16.68 21.72
N ALA A 288 9.95 -17.08 22.99
CA ALA A 288 8.79 -16.72 23.80
C ALA A 288 8.83 -15.24 24.20
N TRP A 289 10.00 -14.76 24.63
CA TRP A 289 10.23 -13.34 24.95
C TRP A 289 10.04 -12.43 23.74
N LEU A 290 10.56 -12.80 22.57
CA LEU A 290 10.35 -12.03 21.33
C LEU A 290 8.87 -11.88 20.96
N ARG A 291 8.08 -12.95 21.15
CA ARG A 291 6.62 -12.92 20.90
C ARG A 291 5.88 -12.06 21.91
N LEU A 292 6.27 -12.12 23.18
CA LEU A 292 5.70 -11.29 24.24
C LEU A 292 6.03 -9.81 23.99
N ALA A 293 7.29 -9.49 23.71
CA ALA A 293 7.73 -8.14 23.36
C ALA A 293 6.95 -7.61 22.16
N GLY A 294 6.79 -8.39 21.09
CA GLY A 294 5.98 -7.99 19.94
C GLY A 294 4.53 -7.68 20.27
N ARG A 295 3.89 -8.45 21.17
CA ARG A 295 2.51 -8.17 21.64
C ARG A 295 2.44 -6.88 22.44
N ILE A 296 3.37 -6.67 23.37
CA ILE A 296 3.45 -5.47 24.20
C ILE A 296 3.68 -4.24 23.32
N SER A 297 4.60 -4.32 22.35
CA SER A 297 4.86 -3.25 21.40
C SER A 297 3.62 -2.87 20.60
N VAL A 298 2.89 -3.85 20.05
CA VAL A 298 1.66 -3.56 19.29
C VAL A 298 0.56 -2.99 20.19
N ALA A 299 0.42 -3.48 21.43
CA ALA A 299 -0.55 -2.93 22.38
C ALA A 299 -0.20 -1.48 22.77
N ALA A 300 1.08 -1.18 23.03
CA ALA A 300 1.56 0.16 23.31
C ALA A 300 1.31 1.11 22.12
N ILE A 301 1.58 0.65 20.88
CA ILE A 301 1.28 1.41 19.66
C ILE A 301 -0.22 1.68 19.55
N ALA A 302 -1.08 0.70 19.79
CA ALA A 302 -2.53 0.88 19.72
C ALA A 302 -3.02 1.93 20.74
N VAL A 303 -2.52 1.88 21.98
CA VAL A 303 -2.85 2.87 23.02
C VAL A 303 -2.35 4.26 22.60
N LEU A 304 -1.10 4.37 22.13
CA LEU A 304 -0.53 5.62 21.67
C LEU A 304 -1.36 6.24 20.53
N LEU A 305 -1.77 5.43 19.55
CA LEU A 305 -2.62 5.89 18.45
C LEU A 305 -3.97 6.43 18.93
N ILE A 306 -4.60 5.75 19.92
CA ILE A 306 -5.86 6.20 20.52
C ILE A 306 -5.65 7.51 21.27
N VAL A 307 -4.57 7.64 22.05
CA VAL A 307 -4.26 8.86 22.80
C VAL A 307 -4.00 10.02 21.83
N VAL A 308 -3.19 9.82 20.79
CA VAL A 308 -2.92 10.83 19.76
C VAL A 308 -4.23 11.27 19.09
N ALA A 309 -5.08 10.33 18.71
CA ALA A 309 -6.35 10.63 18.08
C ALA A 309 -7.34 11.35 19.01
N ALA A 310 -7.37 11.01 20.30
CA ALA A 310 -8.28 11.61 21.28
C ALA A 310 -7.82 12.99 21.77
N THR A 311 -6.51 13.21 21.85
CA THR A 311 -5.93 14.47 22.35
C THR A 311 -5.72 15.51 21.25
N GLY A 312 -5.68 15.08 19.98
CA GLY A 312 -5.33 15.94 18.86
C GLY A 312 -3.83 16.29 18.80
N LEU A 313 -3.00 15.75 19.69
CA LEU A 313 -1.55 15.90 19.70
C LEU A 313 -0.91 15.03 18.62
N ASP A 314 -1.23 15.32 17.36
CA ASP A 314 -0.85 14.51 16.21
C ASP A 314 0.53 14.88 15.62
N GLY A 315 1.20 15.84 16.24
CA GLY A 315 2.53 16.34 15.87
C GLY A 315 2.54 17.26 14.65
N GLY A 316 1.37 17.79 14.26
CA GLY A 316 1.25 18.83 13.24
C GLY A 316 2.00 20.10 13.64
N ARG A 317 2.47 20.86 12.65
CA ARG A 317 3.00 22.20 12.88
C ARG A 317 1.85 23.18 13.01
N LEU A 318 2.03 24.24 13.81
CA LEU A 318 1.11 25.38 13.78
C LEU A 318 1.26 26.12 12.45
N ARG A 319 0.14 26.57 11.90
CA ARG A 319 0.13 27.37 10.67
C ARG A 319 0.66 28.77 11.00
N PRO A 320 1.59 29.34 10.21
CA PRO A 320 1.99 30.73 10.41
C PRO A 320 0.74 31.62 10.23
N GLU A 321 0.42 32.43 11.24
CA GLU A 321 -0.84 33.20 11.27
C GLU A 321 -0.86 34.36 10.26
N HIS A 322 0.29 34.74 9.70
CA HIS A 322 0.45 35.76 8.66
C HIS A 322 1.35 35.17 7.58
N GLY A 323 1.13 35.53 6.31
CA GLY A 323 1.95 35.11 5.17
C GLY A 323 3.39 35.62 5.30
N GLY A 324 4.14 35.00 6.22
CA GLY A 324 5.50 35.37 6.54
C GLY A 324 6.32 35.31 5.29
N GLU A 325 6.96 36.43 4.97
CA GLU A 325 8.02 36.52 3.99
C GLU A 325 8.92 35.31 4.17
N VAL A 326 8.85 34.40 3.20
CA VAL A 326 9.89 33.41 3.03
C VAL A 326 11.11 34.23 2.66
N HIS A 327 12.11 34.24 3.53
CA HIS A 327 13.44 34.72 3.17
C HIS A 327 13.81 34.08 1.84
N ASP A 328 13.87 34.91 0.82
CA ASP A 328 14.45 34.58 -0.47
C ASP A 328 15.86 34.08 -0.17
N HIS A 329 16.06 32.77 -0.28
CA HIS A 329 17.40 32.24 -0.34
C HIS A 329 17.94 32.67 -1.70
N SER A 330 18.51 33.86 -1.69
CA SER A 330 19.35 34.45 -2.73
C SER A 330 20.10 33.35 -3.48
N ASP A 331 19.80 33.32 -4.78
CA ASP A 331 20.47 32.57 -5.82
C ASP A 331 22.01 32.60 -5.62
N PRO A 332 22.73 31.46 -5.54
CA PRO A 332 24.18 31.48 -5.34
C PRO A 332 24.98 31.84 -6.61
N HIS A 333 24.36 32.48 -7.61
CA HIS A 333 24.97 32.76 -8.91
C HIS A 333 25.33 34.24 -9.18
N GLU A 334 25.15 35.14 -8.22
CA GLU A 334 25.63 36.53 -8.34
C GLU A 334 26.98 36.76 -7.65
N HIS A 335 28.06 36.16 -8.15
CA HIS A 335 29.42 36.66 -7.92
C HIS A 335 30.35 36.04 -8.97
N GLU A 336 30.42 36.63 -10.17
CA GLU A 336 31.59 36.54 -11.07
C GLU A 336 31.34 37.37 -12.34
N HIS A 337 31.23 38.70 -12.22
CA HIS A 337 31.47 39.63 -13.34
C HIS A 337 31.70 41.03 -12.79
N GLU A 338 32.84 41.26 -12.15
CA GLU A 338 33.41 42.59 -11.94
C GLU A 338 34.87 42.41 -11.53
N ASP A 339 35.77 42.31 -12.52
CA ASP A 339 37.17 42.73 -12.44
C ASP A 339 37.82 42.60 -13.83
N GLU A 340 37.46 43.55 -14.73
CA GLU A 340 38.37 44.01 -15.77
C GLU A 340 38.39 45.55 -15.69
N GLY A 341 39.50 46.07 -15.17
CA GLY A 341 39.83 47.49 -15.07
C GLY A 341 41.32 47.70 -14.86
#